data_AF-A0A2S4UEF3-F1
#
_entry.id   AF-A0A2S4UEF3-F1
#
_cell.length_a   1.000
_cell.length_b   1.000
_cell.length_c   1.000
_cell.angle_alpha   90.00
_cell.angle_beta   90.00
_cell.angle_gamma   90.00
#
_symmetry.space_group_name_H-M   'P 1'
#
loop_
_entity.id
_entity.type
_entity.pdbx_description
1 polymer ?
#
loop_
_entity_poly.entity_id
_entity_poly.type
_entity_poly.pdbx_seq_one_letter_code
_entity_poly.pdbx_strand_id
1 'polypeptide(L)'
;MLWKHWTFAKNNGFLHKYAISPTDDTAANGQMVLFRWIHGRQGDLQQAARNRHWRQLKAAREKRSKRKKQLSDHRVDTCVALAVPAPLTRIFMDPACTSDTEEDDAGNLYRMHVPWRSQELSQFARKLDEATVERLRKEKGPRYVKRAKLLELRRRDPINLPKTVPVPIGFPQNCYSPVFIQSRGQVAQHVLNTQTEPCEIPAI
;
A
#
# COMPACT_ATOMS: atom_id res chain seq x y z
N MET A 1 9.38 -4.07 23.94
CA MET A 1 8.60 -3.21 23.01
C MET A 1 7.34 -3.91 22.48
N LEU A 2 7.42 -5.19 22.06
CA LEU A 2 6.25 -5.98 21.59
C LEU A 2 5.14 -6.20 22.64
N TRP A 3 5.49 -6.49 23.90
CA TRP A 3 4.50 -6.65 24.98
C TRP A 3 3.59 -5.42 25.12
N LYS A 4 4.16 -4.22 25.11
CA LYS A 4 3.40 -2.96 25.18
C LYS A 4 2.38 -2.82 24.05
N HIS A 5 2.76 -3.20 22.82
CA HIS A 5 1.86 -3.16 21.65
C HIS A 5 0.78 -4.24 21.72
N TRP A 6 1.12 -5.44 22.22
CA TRP A 6 0.17 -6.53 22.45
C TRP A 6 -0.89 -6.12 23.49
N THR A 7 -0.45 -5.59 24.63
CA THR A 7 -1.36 -5.09 25.67
C THR A 7 -2.22 -3.94 25.17
N PHE A 8 -1.65 -3.00 24.40
CA PHE A 8 -2.42 -1.94 23.75
C PHE A 8 -3.48 -2.50 22.81
N ALA A 9 -3.12 -3.45 21.94
CA ALA A 9 -4.06 -4.04 21.00
C ALA A 9 -5.19 -4.84 21.68
N LYS A 10 -4.86 -5.56 22.75
CA LYS A 10 -5.83 -6.27 23.59
C LYS A 10 -6.80 -5.29 24.26
N ASN A 11 -6.28 -4.26 24.93
CA ASN A 11 -7.10 -3.30 25.68
C ASN A 11 -8.02 -2.47 24.78
N ASN A 12 -7.66 -2.29 23.51
CA ASN A 12 -8.48 -1.58 22.52
C ASN A 12 -9.34 -2.52 21.66
N GLY A 13 -9.45 -3.81 22.02
CA GLY A 13 -10.30 -4.77 21.32
C GLY A 13 -9.85 -5.11 19.90
N PHE A 14 -8.63 -4.77 19.49
CA PHE A 14 -8.12 -5.06 18.14
C PHE A 14 -7.87 -6.57 17.90
N LEU A 15 -7.93 -7.38 18.96
CA LEU A 15 -7.77 -8.84 18.90
C LEU A 15 -9.11 -9.60 18.86
N HIS A 16 -10.26 -8.92 18.78
CA HIS A 16 -11.59 -9.57 18.82
C HIS A 16 -11.83 -10.66 17.76
N LYS A 17 -11.09 -10.64 16.64
CA LYS A 17 -11.15 -11.67 15.58
C LYS A 17 -10.38 -12.95 15.93
N TYR A 18 -9.51 -12.89 16.93
CA TYR A 18 -8.73 -14.02 17.41
C TYR A 18 -9.37 -14.49 18.70
N ALA A 19 -10.18 -15.54 18.62
CA ALA A 19 -10.83 -16.13 19.78
C ALA A 19 -9.75 -16.73 20.69
N ILE A 20 -9.46 -16.03 21.79
CA ILE A 20 -8.69 -16.57 22.91
C ILE A 20 -9.74 -16.88 23.99
N SER A 21 -9.73 -18.11 24.51
CA SER A 21 -10.60 -18.45 25.63
C SER A 21 -10.35 -17.48 26.78
N PRO A 22 -11.38 -16.90 27.42
CA PRO A 22 -11.19 -16.00 28.57
C PRO A 22 -10.37 -16.63 29.70
N THR A 23 -10.43 -17.96 29.85
CA THR A 23 -9.64 -18.72 30.83
C THR A 23 -8.15 -18.74 30.51
N ASP A 24 -7.80 -18.64 29.24
CA ASP A 24 -6.42 -18.70 28.75
C ASP A 24 -5.82 -17.32 28.47
N ASP A 25 -6.65 -16.27 28.47
CA ASP A 25 -6.27 -14.89 28.16
C ASP A 25 -5.62 -14.14 29.35
N THR A 26 -4.62 -14.78 29.95
CA THR A 26 -3.84 -14.24 31.06
C THR A 26 -2.56 -13.54 30.58
N ALA A 27 -2.03 -12.63 31.38
CA ALA A 27 -0.77 -11.96 31.07
C ALA A 27 0.40 -12.96 30.92
N ALA A 28 0.43 -14.00 31.76
CA ALA A 28 1.44 -15.05 31.72
C ALA A 28 1.37 -15.86 30.41
N ASN A 29 0.18 -16.27 29.99
CA ASN A 29 -0.02 -17.00 28.74
C ASN A 29 0.33 -16.13 27.52
N GLY A 30 -0.06 -14.86 27.53
CA GLY A 30 0.33 -13.91 26.48
C GLY A 30 1.85 -13.74 26.35
N GLN A 31 2.56 -13.66 27.48
CA GLN A 31 4.02 -13.63 27.48
C GLN A 31 4.63 -14.93 26.93
N MET A 32 4.10 -16.10 27.31
CA MET A 32 4.56 -17.39 26.81
C MET A 32 4.34 -17.57 25.30
N VAL A 33 3.20 -17.13 24.78
CA VAL A 33 2.90 -17.16 23.34
C VAL A 33 3.86 -16.26 22.57
N LEU A 34 4.08 -15.03 23.05
CA LEU A 34 5.05 -14.11 22.43
C LEU A 34 6.47 -14.66 22.50
N PHE A 35 6.87 -15.25 23.62
CA PHE A 35 8.16 -15.89 23.78
C PHE A 35 8.35 -17.04 22.79
N ARG A 36 7.37 -17.96 22.70
CA ARG A 36 7.38 -19.06 21.72
C ARG A 36 7.40 -18.56 20.28
N TRP A 37 6.66 -17.49 19.97
CA TRP A 37 6.66 -16.91 18.62
C TRP A 37 8.00 -16.31 18.25
N ILE A 38 8.64 -15.56 19.16
CA ILE A 38 9.97 -14.97 18.94
C ILE A 38 11.02 -16.08 18.77
N HIS A 39 11.01 -17.09 19.63
CA HIS A 39 11.94 -18.21 19.56
C HIS A 39 11.69 -19.10 18.34
N GLY A 40 10.43 -19.32 17.95
CA GLY A 40 10.08 -20.05 16.73
C GLY A 40 10.57 -19.35 15.46
N ARG A 41 10.63 -18.01 15.47
CA ARG A 41 11.20 -17.22 14.36
C ARG A 41 12.70 -16.96 14.48
N GLN A 42 13.35 -17.47 15.53
CA GLN A 42 14.78 -17.29 15.74
C GLN A 42 15.59 -17.91 14.58
N GLY A 43 15.13 -19.04 14.02
CA GLY A 43 15.73 -19.65 12.83
C GLY A 43 15.66 -18.75 11.59
N ASP A 44 14.47 -18.20 11.29
CA ASP A 44 14.28 -17.24 10.19
C ASP A 44 15.16 -15.98 10.38
N LEU A 45 15.21 -15.47 11.61
CA LEU A 45 16.01 -14.30 11.97
C LEU A 45 17.51 -14.59 11.86
N GLN A 46 17.96 -15.78 12.25
CA GLN A 46 19.34 -16.22 12.11
C GLN A 46 19.72 -16.45 10.64
N GLN A 47 18.85 -17.07 9.83
CA GLN A 47 19.06 -17.22 8.38
C GLN A 47 19.08 -15.86 7.68
N ALA A 48 18.16 -14.95 8.04
CA ALA A 48 18.16 -13.58 7.54
C ALA A 48 19.44 -12.85 7.95
N ALA A 49 19.93 -13.02 9.18
CA ALA A 49 21.19 -12.44 9.65
C ALA A 49 22.43 -13.04 8.96
N ARG A 50 22.38 -14.31 8.53
CA ARG A 50 23.44 -15.00 7.77
C ARG A 50 23.52 -14.56 6.31
N ASN A 51 22.49 -13.93 5.75
CA ASN A 51 22.59 -13.34 4.42
C ASN A 51 23.53 -12.13 4.47
N ARG A 52 24.72 -12.23 3.85
CA ARG A 52 25.72 -11.13 3.81
C ARG A 52 25.13 -9.79 3.34
N HIS A 53 24.05 -9.83 2.56
CA HIS A 53 23.39 -8.65 1.99
C HIS A 53 22.11 -8.23 2.75
N TRP A 54 21.79 -8.81 3.92
CA TRP A 54 20.53 -8.53 4.62
C TRP A 54 20.31 -7.04 4.93
N ARG A 55 21.39 -6.31 5.25
CA ARG A 55 21.32 -4.85 5.48
C ARG A 55 20.92 -4.10 4.21
N GLN A 56 21.47 -4.50 3.06
CA GLN A 56 21.13 -3.91 1.76
C GLN A 56 19.68 -4.25 1.37
N LEU A 57 19.25 -5.49 1.56
CA LEU A 57 17.87 -5.92 1.33
C LEU A 57 16.87 -5.18 2.23
N LYS A 58 17.21 -5.01 3.51
CA LYS A 58 16.42 -4.22 4.47
C LYS A 58 16.35 -2.75 4.04
N ALA A 59 17.47 -2.13 3.72
CA ALA A 59 17.52 -0.74 3.25
C ALA A 59 16.70 -0.54 1.97
N ALA A 60 16.79 -1.47 1.01
CA ALA A 60 15.99 -1.45 -0.20
C ALA A 60 14.48 -1.56 0.09
N ARG A 61 14.08 -2.46 1.00
CA ARG A 61 12.68 -2.59 1.45
C ARG A 61 12.18 -1.31 2.12
N GLU A 62 12.96 -0.72 3.01
CA GLU A 62 12.61 0.53 3.69
C GLU A 62 12.49 1.69 2.71
N LYS A 63 13.43 1.81 1.76
CA LYS A 63 13.40 2.80 0.67
C LYS A 63 12.12 2.66 -0.16
N ARG A 64 11.75 1.43 -0.54
CA ARG A 64 10.50 1.15 -1.27
C ARG A 64 9.27 1.55 -0.45
N SER A 65 9.23 1.16 0.82
CA SER A 65 8.12 1.48 1.73
C SER A 65 7.92 3.00 1.90
N LYS A 66 9.02 3.75 2.12
CA LYS A 66 8.98 5.21 2.24
C LYS A 66 8.43 5.88 0.98
N ARG A 67 8.84 5.43 -0.20
CA ARG A 67 8.34 5.96 -1.49
C ARG A 67 6.84 5.70 -1.68
N LYS A 68 6.37 4.47 -1.38
CA LYS A 68 4.94 4.14 -1.44
C LYS A 68 4.12 5.06 -0.53
N LYS A 69 4.58 5.21 0.72
CA LYS A 69 3.91 6.07 1.71
C LYS A 69 3.88 7.53 1.26
N GLN A 70 5.01 8.09 0.81
CA GLN A 70 5.06 9.47 0.32
C GLN A 70 4.03 9.75 -0.79
N LEU A 71 3.93 8.84 -1.76
CA LEU A 71 2.97 8.97 -2.87
C LEU A 71 1.52 8.85 -2.39
N SER A 72 1.26 7.92 -1.47
CA SER A 72 -0.07 7.76 -0.85
C SER A 72 -0.48 9.03 -0.10
N ASP A 73 0.39 9.53 0.79
CA ASP A 73 0.14 10.75 1.58
C ASP A 73 -0.13 11.95 0.64
N HIS A 74 0.73 12.17 -0.36
CA HIS A 74 0.56 13.24 -1.33
C HIS A 74 -0.76 13.16 -2.10
N ARG A 75 -1.18 11.96 -2.50
CA ARG A 75 -2.43 11.75 -3.24
C ARG A 75 -3.64 11.96 -2.35
N VAL A 76 -3.63 11.42 -1.13
CA VAL A 76 -4.70 11.62 -0.15
C VAL A 76 -4.87 13.11 0.17
N ASP A 77 -3.77 13.81 0.45
CA ASP A 77 -3.80 15.25 0.70
C ASP A 77 -4.38 16.03 -0.49
N THR A 78 -4.03 15.63 -1.72
CA THR A 78 -4.55 16.27 -2.93
C THR A 78 -6.04 15.93 -3.15
N CYS A 79 -6.46 14.69 -2.89
CA CYS A 79 -7.87 14.31 -2.90
C CYS A 79 -8.69 15.16 -1.92
N VAL A 80 -8.18 15.36 -0.70
CA VAL A 80 -8.83 16.22 0.31
C VAL A 80 -8.89 17.67 -0.19
N ALA A 81 -7.80 18.20 -0.74
CA ALA A 81 -7.76 19.57 -1.27
C ALA A 81 -8.71 19.81 -2.44
N LEU A 82 -8.97 18.78 -3.25
CA LEU A 82 -9.89 18.82 -4.39
C LEU A 82 -11.32 18.38 -4.05
N ALA A 83 -11.63 18.11 -2.77
CA ALA A 83 -12.91 17.59 -2.31
C ALA A 83 -13.37 16.31 -3.05
N VAL A 84 -12.42 15.42 -3.37
CA VAL A 84 -12.70 14.13 -4.00
C VAL A 84 -13.56 13.26 -3.06
N PRO A 85 -14.58 12.54 -3.57
CA PRO A 85 -15.45 11.70 -2.75
C PRO A 85 -14.68 10.74 -1.82
N ALA A 86 -15.18 10.56 -0.60
CA ALA A 86 -14.52 9.74 0.42
C ALA A 86 -14.24 8.28 -0.02
N PRO A 87 -15.14 7.59 -0.76
CA PRO A 87 -14.85 6.24 -1.26
C PRO A 87 -13.62 6.19 -2.16
N LEU A 88 -13.46 7.17 -3.05
CA LEU A 88 -12.30 7.27 -3.95
C LEU A 88 -11.03 7.68 -3.20
N THR A 89 -11.14 8.60 -2.24
CA THR A 89 -10.00 9.00 -1.40
C THR A 89 -9.45 7.83 -0.58
N ARG A 90 -10.33 6.97 -0.04
CA ARG A 90 -9.95 5.77 0.73
C ARG A 90 -9.10 4.79 -0.08
N ILE A 91 -9.30 4.70 -1.40
CA ILE A 91 -8.49 3.86 -2.28
C ILE A 91 -7.01 4.25 -2.19
N PHE A 92 -6.72 5.56 -2.12
CA PHE A 92 -5.34 6.07 -2.07
C PHE A 92 -4.72 6.04 -0.66
N MET A 93 -5.51 5.76 0.39
CA MET A 93 -5.02 5.64 1.76
C MET A 93 -4.21 4.36 2.01
N ASP A 94 -4.35 3.34 1.16
CA ASP A 94 -3.49 2.15 1.22
C ASP A 94 -2.28 2.31 0.25
N PRO A 95 -1.06 2.54 0.77
CA PRO A 95 0.13 2.68 -0.06
C PRO A 95 0.47 1.42 -0.85
N ALA A 96 0.02 0.24 -0.39
CA ALA A 96 0.33 -1.03 -1.04
C ALA A 96 -0.45 -1.24 -2.35
N CYS A 97 -1.61 -0.59 -2.49
CA CYS A 97 -2.53 -0.85 -3.60
C CYS A 97 -2.45 0.22 -4.70
N THR A 98 -2.07 1.45 -4.38
CA THR A 98 -2.18 2.57 -5.34
C THR A 98 -0.86 3.14 -5.82
N SER A 99 0.23 2.95 -5.07
CA SER A 99 1.39 3.85 -5.14
C SER A 99 2.72 3.15 -5.43
N ASP A 100 2.68 1.98 -6.08
CA ASP A 100 3.89 1.23 -6.33
C ASP A 100 4.75 1.83 -7.45
N THR A 101 6.07 1.72 -7.25
CA THR A 101 7.13 2.20 -8.15
C THR A 101 8.20 1.12 -8.27
N GLU A 102 8.66 0.84 -9.49
CA GLU A 102 9.82 0.00 -9.78
C GLU A 102 11.06 0.89 -9.95
N GLU A 103 12.23 0.35 -9.59
CA GLU A 103 13.54 0.96 -9.80
C GLU A 103 14.37 -0.04 -10.62
N ASP A 104 14.92 0.40 -11.75
CA ASP A 104 15.85 -0.42 -12.55
C ASP A 104 17.27 -0.39 -11.96
N ASP A 105 18.18 -1.18 -12.53
CA ASP A 105 19.57 -1.26 -12.08
C ASP A 105 20.33 0.07 -12.27
N ALA A 106 19.85 0.94 -13.17
CA ALA A 106 20.38 2.29 -13.39
C ALA A 106 19.77 3.35 -12.44
N GLY A 107 18.84 2.97 -11.56
CA GLY A 107 18.18 3.88 -10.61
C GLY A 107 17.05 4.73 -11.22
N ASN A 108 16.62 4.45 -12.44
CA ASN A 108 15.44 5.05 -13.05
C ASN A 108 14.18 4.51 -12.35
N LEU A 109 13.20 5.40 -12.16
CA LEU A 109 11.95 5.05 -11.50
C LEU A 109 10.82 4.93 -12.52
N TYR A 110 10.05 3.85 -12.41
CA TYR A 110 8.93 3.54 -13.28
C TYR A 110 7.66 3.34 -12.45
N ARG A 111 6.52 3.77 -12.97
CA ARG A 111 5.21 3.37 -12.44
C ARG A 111 5.09 1.86 -12.59
N MET A 112 4.63 1.13 -11.58
CA MET A 112 4.34 -0.29 -11.79
C MET A 112 3.12 -0.43 -12.68
N HIS A 113 3.16 -1.37 -13.62
CA HIS A 113 1.95 -1.79 -14.32
C HIS A 113 1.08 -2.59 -13.35
N VAL A 114 -0.22 -2.27 -13.28
CA VAL A 114 -1.15 -2.90 -12.34
C VAL A 114 -2.30 -3.52 -13.14
N PRO A 115 -2.21 -4.81 -13.53
CA PRO A 115 -3.19 -5.45 -14.42
C PRO A 115 -4.63 -5.42 -13.92
N TRP A 116 -4.81 -5.39 -12.59
CA TRP A 116 -6.15 -5.37 -12.00
C TRP A 116 -6.83 -4.01 -12.07
N ARG A 117 -6.09 -2.91 -12.22
CA ARG A 117 -6.64 -1.55 -12.11
C ARG A 117 -7.36 -1.17 -13.39
N SER A 118 -8.54 -0.57 -13.29
CA SER A 118 -9.23 -0.03 -14.47
C SER A 118 -8.43 1.09 -15.14
N GLN A 119 -8.69 1.30 -16.43
CA GLN A 119 -8.07 2.38 -17.19
C GLN A 119 -8.45 3.76 -16.62
N GLU A 120 -9.72 3.93 -16.23
CA GLU A 120 -10.25 5.13 -15.62
C GLU A 120 -9.51 5.48 -14.31
N LEU A 121 -9.39 4.51 -13.39
CA LEU A 121 -8.66 4.73 -12.13
C LEU A 121 -7.17 5.00 -12.37
N SER A 122 -6.59 4.39 -13.41
CA SER A 122 -5.20 4.64 -13.79
C SER A 122 -4.99 6.06 -14.33
N GLN A 123 -5.90 6.54 -15.17
CA GLN A 123 -5.89 7.91 -15.68
C GLN A 123 -6.13 8.93 -14.57
N PHE A 124 -7.10 8.66 -13.69
CA PHE A 124 -7.36 9.50 -12.52
C PHE A 124 -6.13 9.60 -11.62
N ALA A 125 -5.49 8.47 -11.30
CA ALA A 125 -4.27 8.48 -10.49
C ALA A 125 -3.13 9.29 -11.15
N ARG A 126 -3.07 9.36 -12.48
CA ARG A 126 -2.08 10.18 -13.21
C ARG A 126 -2.41 11.67 -13.11
N LYS A 127 -3.67 12.04 -13.37
CA LYS A 127 -4.14 13.43 -13.19
C LYS A 127 -3.98 13.90 -11.75
N LEU A 128 -4.18 13.01 -10.78
CA LEU A 128 -3.97 13.30 -9.36
C LEU A 128 -2.48 13.55 -9.05
N ASP A 129 -1.55 12.84 -9.70
CA ASP A 129 -0.12 13.12 -9.58
C ASP A 129 0.22 14.52 -10.17
N GLU A 130 -0.40 14.91 -11.29
CA GLU A 130 -0.24 16.23 -11.90
C GLU A 130 -0.81 17.34 -10.99
N ALA A 131 -2.03 17.16 -10.46
CA ALA A 131 -2.65 18.06 -9.50
C ALA A 131 -1.85 18.18 -8.20
N THR A 132 -1.22 17.09 -7.74
CA THR A 132 -0.31 17.09 -6.60
C THR A 132 0.89 18.00 -6.85
N VAL A 133 1.48 17.94 -8.04
CA VAL A 133 2.61 18.79 -8.43
C VAL A 133 2.20 20.26 -8.45
N GLU A 134 1.04 20.59 -9.02
CA GLU A 134 0.53 21.97 -9.04
C GLU A 134 0.20 22.49 -7.65
N ARG A 135 -0.46 21.68 -6.81
CA ARG A 135 -0.74 22.01 -5.41
C ARG A 135 0.55 22.30 -4.64
N LEU A 136 1.53 21.40 -4.68
CA LEU A 136 2.81 21.59 -4.03
C LEU A 136 3.58 22.79 -4.57
N ARG A 137 3.40 23.14 -5.86
CA ARG A 137 4.01 24.33 -6.45
C ARG A 137 3.41 25.60 -5.86
N LYS A 138 2.09 25.64 -5.68
CA LYS A 138 1.39 26.77 -5.04
C LYS A 138 1.74 26.90 -3.56
N GLU A 139 1.75 25.78 -2.82
CA GLU A 139 1.97 25.77 -1.37
C GLU A 139 3.44 25.99 -0.97
N LYS A 140 4.39 25.38 -1.68
CA LYS A 140 5.82 25.32 -1.30
C LYS A 140 6.74 26.04 -2.27
N GLY A 141 6.20 26.56 -3.37
CA GLY A 141 6.93 27.28 -4.39
C GLY A 141 7.71 26.41 -5.38
N PRO A 142 8.19 27.00 -6.48
CA PRO A 142 8.88 26.28 -7.57
C PRO A 142 10.23 25.68 -7.15
N ARG A 143 10.88 26.21 -6.11
CA ARG A 143 12.14 25.65 -5.59
C ARG A 143 11.96 24.27 -4.94
N TYR A 144 10.77 24.00 -4.42
CA TYR A 144 10.40 22.70 -3.84
C TYR A 144 10.09 21.69 -4.95
N VAL A 145 9.33 22.11 -5.95
CA VAL A 145 8.87 21.28 -7.08
C VAL A 145 9.99 21.12 -8.12
N LYS A 146 10.94 20.24 -7.81
CA LYS A 146 12.03 19.84 -8.70
C LYS A 146 11.95 18.36 -9.02
N ARG A 147 12.33 18.00 -10.26
CA ARG A 147 12.39 16.60 -10.69
C ARG A 147 13.23 15.74 -9.75
N ALA A 148 14.36 16.23 -9.23
CA ALA A 148 15.18 15.45 -8.30
C ALA A 148 14.48 15.11 -6.95
N LYS A 149 13.48 15.89 -6.55
CA LYS A 149 12.86 15.84 -5.21
C LYS A 149 11.51 15.12 -5.17
N LEU A 150 10.73 15.16 -6.24
CA LEU A 150 9.36 14.62 -6.27
C LEU A 150 9.26 13.34 -7.09
N LEU A 151 8.60 12.32 -6.53
CA LEU A 151 8.43 11.03 -7.18
C LEU A 151 7.48 11.13 -8.37
N GLU A 152 6.47 12.00 -8.30
CA GLU A 152 5.50 12.30 -9.35
C GLU A 152 6.20 12.75 -10.64
N LEU A 153 7.29 13.51 -10.52
CA LEU A 153 8.09 14.00 -11.65
C LEU A 153 9.19 13.03 -12.11
N ARG A 154 9.63 12.12 -11.24
CA ARG A 154 10.71 11.16 -11.56
C ARG A 154 10.19 9.93 -12.26
N ARG A 155 9.01 9.46 -11.88
CA ARG A 155 8.42 8.21 -12.37
C ARG A 155 8.07 8.32 -13.84
N ARG A 156 8.56 7.36 -14.63
CA ARG A 156 8.24 7.16 -16.03
C ARG A 156 7.11 6.14 -16.17
N ASP A 157 6.63 5.98 -17.39
CA ASP A 157 5.57 5.01 -17.69
C ASP A 157 6.06 3.56 -17.52
N PRO A 158 5.17 2.63 -17.18
CA PRO A 158 5.56 1.25 -16.92
C PRO A 158 6.26 0.61 -18.12
N ILE A 159 7.37 -0.09 -17.86
CA ILE A 159 8.11 -0.86 -18.88
C ILE A 159 7.94 -2.37 -18.71
N ASN A 160 7.61 -2.84 -17.51
CA ASN A 160 7.48 -4.25 -17.18
C ASN A 160 6.05 -4.60 -16.78
N LEU A 161 5.68 -5.86 -17.04
CA LEU A 161 4.52 -6.50 -16.45
C LEU A 161 4.96 -7.27 -15.20
N PRO A 162 4.65 -6.80 -13.98
CA PRO A 162 5.06 -7.50 -12.77
C PRO A 162 4.37 -8.87 -12.68
N LYS A 163 5.14 -9.89 -12.29
CA LYS A 163 4.65 -11.28 -12.13
C LYS A 163 3.58 -11.40 -11.04
N THR A 164 3.62 -10.54 -10.03
CA THR A 164 2.66 -10.58 -8.92
C THR A 164 2.46 -9.18 -8.38
N VAL A 165 1.21 -8.75 -8.33
CA VAL A 165 0.81 -7.47 -7.74
C VAL A 165 -0.18 -7.71 -6.61
N PRO A 166 -0.10 -6.95 -5.51
CA PRO A 166 -1.17 -6.95 -4.52
C PRO A 166 -2.46 -6.46 -5.19
N VAL A 167 -3.54 -7.20 -4.96
CA VAL A 167 -4.88 -6.85 -5.45
C VAL A 167 -5.70 -6.45 -4.22
N PRO A 168 -6.18 -5.21 -4.14
CA PRO A 168 -7.07 -4.80 -3.06
C PRO A 168 -8.36 -5.61 -3.10
N ILE A 169 -8.96 -5.80 -1.93
CA ILE A 169 -10.27 -6.43 -1.75
C ILE A 169 -11.23 -5.32 -1.32
N GLY A 170 -12.49 -5.38 -1.75
CA GLY A 170 -13.52 -4.45 -1.31
C GLY A 170 -13.53 -3.11 -2.02
N PHE A 171 -12.74 -2.93 -3.10
CA PHE A 171 -12.89 -1.74 -3.95
C PHE A 171 -14.18 -1.80 -4.78
N PRO A 172 -14.69 -0.63 -5.23
CA PRO A 172 -15.77 -0.56 -6.20
C PRO A 172 -15.46 -1.35 -7.47
N GLN A 173 -16.49 -1.97 -8.07
CA GLN A 173 -16.30 -2.82 -9.25
C GLN A 173 -15.61 -2.09 -10.43
N ASN A 174 -15.94 -0.82 -10.64
CA ASN A 174 -15.36 0.01 -11.71
C ASN A 174 -13.88 0.40 -11.47
N CYS A 175 -13.33 0.14 -10.28
CA CYS A 175 -11.90 0.31 -10.02
C CYS A 175 -11.06 -0.85 -10.58
N TYR A 176 -11.70 -1.97 -10.93
CA TYR A 176 -11.04 -3.12 -11.51
C TYR A 176 -11.17 -3.14 -13.04
N SER A 177 -10.15 -3.66 -13.72
CA SER A 177 -10.20 -3.92 -15.16
C SER A 177 -11.21 -5.06 -15.45
N PRO A 178 -12.13 -4.88 -16.41
CA PRO A 178 -13.06 -5.94 -16.80
C PRO A 178 -12.33 -7.21 -17.26
N VAL A 179 -11.24 -7.06 -18.02
CA VAL A 179 -10.39 -8.17 -18.47
C VAL A 179 -9.78 -8.91 -17.29
N PHE A 180 -9.37 -8.18 -16.25
CA PHE A 180 -8.83 -8.79 -15.04
C PHE A 180 -9.90 -9.60 -14.30
N ILE A 181 -11.10 -9.07 -14.10
CA ILE A 181 -12.20 -9.80 -13.42
C ILE A 181 -12.54 -11.07 -14.22
N GLN A 182 -12.71 -10.95 -15.54
CA GLN A 182 -13.06 -12.07 -16.42
C GLN A 182 -12.00 -13.18 -16.43
N SER A 183 -10.72 -12.83 -16.30
CA SER A 183 -9.62 -13.80 -16.22
C SER A 183 -9.61 -14.63 -14.92
N ARG A 184 -10.43 -14.27 -13.92
CA ARG A 184 -10.49 -14.94 -12.61
C ARG A 184 -11.64 -15.94 -12.58
N GLY A 185 -11.41 -17.10 -11.96
CA GLY A 185 -12.49 -18.06 -11.66
C GLY A 185 -13.49 -17.51 -10.64
N GLN A 186 -14.68 -18.11 -10.57
CA GLN A 186 -15.81 -17.65 -9.74
C GLN A 186 -15.43 -17.41 -8.26
N VAL A 187 -14.68 -18.34 -7.65
CA VAL A 187 -14.23 -18.22 -6.26
C VAL A 187 -13.34 -16.98 -6.07
N ALA A 188 -12.43 -16.72 -7.00
CA ALA A 188 -11.53 -15.57 -6.91
C ALA A 188 -12.28 -14.25 -7.11
N GLN A 189 -13.32 -14.22 -7.95
CA GLN A 189 -14.20 -13.05 -8.08
C GLN A 189 -14.98 -12.79 -6.80
N HIS A 190 -15.50 -13.84 -6.15
CA HIS A 190 -16.20 -13.71 -4.86
C HIS A 190 -15.28 -13.18 -3.74
N VAL A 191 -14.02 -13.63 -3.71
CA VAL A 191 -13.01 -13.16 -2.74
C VAL A 191 -12.64 -11.69 -2.92
N LEU A 192 -12.73 -11.12 -4.14
CA LEU A 192 -12.52 -9.68 -4.34
C LEU A 192 -13.55 -8.82 -3.62
N ASN A 193 -14.72 -9.40 -3.27
CA ASN A 193 -15.78 -8.77 -2.50
C ASN A 193 -16.09 -7.34 -3.00
N THR A 194 -16.24 -7.19 -4.31
CA THR A 194 -16.37 -5.89 -4.95
C THR A 194 -17.64 -5.20 -4.51
N GLN A 195 -17.56 -3.91 -4.18
CA GLN A 195 -18.76 -3.12 -3.89
C GLN A 195 -19.57 -2.96 -5.18
N THR A 196 -20.86 -3.29 -5.11
CA THR A 196 -21.80 -3.23 -6.24
C THR A 196 -22.10 -1.80 -6.68
N GLU A 197 -22.00 -0.83 -5.77
CA GLU A 197 -22.14 0.58 -6.11
C GLU A 197 -20.87 1.10 -6.78
N PRO A 198 -20.95 1.61 -8.02
CA PRO A 198 -19.80 2.19 -8.70
C PRO A 198 -19.40 3.49 -7.98
N CYS A 199 -18.10 3.73 -7.88
CA CYS A 199 -17.61 5.01 -7.38
C CYS A 199 -17.47 5.98 -8.56
N GLU A 200 -18.12 7.14 -8.47
CA GLU A 200 -17.91 8.21 -9.46
C GLU A 200 -16.46 8.71 -9.39
N ILE A 201 -15.78 8.68 -10.52
CA ILE A 201 -14.41 9.21 -10.66
C ILE A 201 -14.55 10.63 -11.22
N PRO A 202 -14.28 11.68 -10.43
CA PRO A 202 -14.48 13.05 -10.87
C PRO A 202 -13.46 13.42 -11.96
N ALA A 203 -13.90 14.28 -12.87
CA ALA A 203 -13.00 14.95 -13.79
C ALA A 203 -12.19 16.00 -13.02
N ILE A 204 -10.90 15.73 -12.83
CA ILE A 204 -9.91 16.67 -12.31
C ILE A 204 -8.94 17.10 -13.42
#